data_AF-A0A9W7XU18-F1
#
_entry.id   AF-A0A9W7XU18-F1
#
_cell.length_a   1.000
_cell.length_b   1.000
_cell.length_c   1.000
_cell.angle_alpha   90.00
_cell.angle_beta   90.00
_cell.angle_gamma   90.00
#
_symmetry.space_group_name_H-M   'P 1'
#
loop_
_entity.id
_entity.type
_entity.pdbx_description
1 polymer ?
#
loop_
_entity_poly.entity_id
_entity_poly.type
_entity_poly.pdbx_seq_one_letter_code
_entity_poly.pdbx_strand_id
1 'polypeptide(L)'
;FLANGAVRVRARETRPLVPRYDETLKYALPENGESLVYASPNALVMSSASVDGAAIHFITYHRESKPSVAIRMTEDPWMLVYLVHVKPVMQLNTSGYFHSEHLRRQPDVSASSEYDMCYE
;
A
#
# COMPACT_ATOMS: atom_id res chain seq x y z
N PHE A 1 0.42 -6.11 10.07
CA PHE A 1 -0.32 -7.34 10.40
C PHE A 1 -1.26 -7.07 11.57
N LEU A 2 -2.47 -7.60 11.50
CA LEU A 2 -3.41 -7.61 12.62
C LEU A 2 -3.25 -8.91 13.42
N ALA A 3 -3.55 -8.90 14.71
CA ALA A 3 -3.38 -10.05 15.60
C ALA A 3 -4.22 -11.27 15.18
N ASN A 4 -5.35 -11.05 14.50
CA ASN A 4 -6.14 -12.13 13.91
C ASN A 4 -5.49 -12.77 12.66
N GLY A 5 -4.39 -12.21 12.15
CA GLY A 5 -3.64 -12.64 10.97
C GLY A 5 -4.07 -11.97 9.66
N ALA A 6 -5.02 -11.04 9.70
CA ALA A 6 -5.31 -10.21 8.54
C ALA A 6 -4.17 -9.23 8.25
N VAL A 7 -4.03 -8.85 6.98
CA VAL A 7 -3.07 -7.85 6.52
C VAL A 7 -3.83 -6.61 6.08
N ARG A 8 -3.47 -5.47 6.66
CA ARG A 8 -3.95 -4.16 6.23
C ARG A 8 -2.80 -3.43 5.53
N VAL A 9 -2.99 -3.13 4.25
CA VAL A 9 -2.05 -2.34 3.43
C VAL A 9 -2.59 -0.91 3.34
N ARG A 10 -1.71 0.07 3.46
CA ARG A 10 -2.07 1.49 3.39
C ARG A 10 -1.01 2.24 2.61
N ALA A 11 -1.40 2.89 1.52
CA ALA A 11 -0.57 3.86 0.82
C ALA A 11 -0.98 5.26 1.26
N ARG A 12 0.00 6.12 1.58
CA ARG A 12 -0.23 7.53 1.90
C ARG A 12 0.89 8.36 1.30
N GLU A 13 0.55 9.56 0.88
CA GLU A 13 1.54 10.57 0.53
C GLU A 13 2.33 10.98 1.78
N THR A 14 3.66 10.97 1.70
CA THR A 14 4.54 11.41 2.80
C THR A 14 4.42 12.91 3.07
N ARG A 15 4.11 13.70 2.04
CA ARG A 15 4.00 15.17 2.10
C ARG A 15 2.86 15.67 1.20
N PRO A 16 1.59 15.44 1.57
CA PRO A 16 0.47 15.88 0.76
C PRO A 16 0.30 17.40 0.84
N LEU A 17 -0.17 18.03 -0.24
CA LEU A 17 -0.56 19.46 -0.22
C LEU A 17 -1.73 19.70 0.74
N VAL A 18 -2.67 18.75 0.78
CA VAL A 18 -3.81 18.73 1.70
C VAL A 18 -3.92 17.31 2.27
N PRO A 19 -4.04 17.12 3.59
CA PRO A 19 -4.18 15.79 4.18
C PRO A 19 -5.29 14.97 3.51
N ARG A 20 -4.98 13.73 3.13
CA ARG A 20 -5.99 12.77 2.66
C ARG A 20 -6.89 12.39 3.84
N TYR A 21 -8.18 12.21 3.56
CA TYR A 21 -9.13 11.73 4.57
C TYR A 21 -8.67 10.39 5.16
N ASP A 22 -8.67 10.29 6.49
CA ASP A 22 -8.11 9.15 7.22
C ASP A 22 -9.04 8.60 8.32
N GLU A 23 -10.24 9.15 8.44
CA GLU A 23 -11.13 8.86 9.57
C GLU A 23 -12.08 7.69 9.32
N THR A 24 -11.89 6.92 8.24
CA THR A 24 -12.77 5.81 7.85
C THR A 24 -13.01 4.81 8.98
N LEU A 25 -12.00 4.53 9.82
CA LEU A 25 -12.14 3.59 10.93
C LEU A 25 -13.13 4.05 12.00
N LYS A 26 -13.36 5.36 12.17
CA LYS A 26 -14.33 5.90 13.13
C LYS A 26 -15.76 5.45 12.82
N TYR A 27 -16.03 5.14 11.55
CA TYR A 27 -17.37 4.80 11.07
C TYR A 27 -17.53 3.33 10.67
N ALA A 28 -16.42 2.64 10.38
CA ALA A 28 -16.45 1.28 9.85
C ALA A 28 -16.36 0.18 10.93
N LEU A 29 -15.95 0.51 12.17
CA LEU A 29 -15.81 -0.46 13.25
C LEU A 29 -17.03 -0.37 14.19
N PRO A 30 -17.79 -1.47 14.37
CA PRO A 30 -18.93 -1.51 15.27
C PRO A 30 -18.44 -1.43 16.72
N GLU A 31 -19.09 -0.58 17.52
CA GLU A 31 -18.82 -0.34 18.95
C GLU A 31 -17.56 0.49 19.29
N ASN A 32 -17.77 1.78 19.61
CA ASN A 32 -16.84 2.67 20.32
C ASN A 32 -15.37 2.68 19.88
N GLY A 33 -15.09 2.39 18.61
CA GLY A 33 -13.74 2.48 18.06
C GLY A 33 -12.76 1.50 18.68
N GLU A 34 -13.16 0.22 18.88
CA GLU A 34 -12.17 -0.84 19.15
C GLU A 34 -11.01 -0.69 18.15
N SER A 35 -9.85 -0.28 18.67
CA SER A 35 -8.68 -0.07 17.83
C SER A 35 -8.33 -1.40 17.19
N LEU A 36 -8.02 -1.39 15.89
CA LEU A 36 -7.46 -2.56 15.23
C LEU A 36 -6.31 -3.12 16.07
N VAL A 37 -6.45 -4.36 16.52
CA VAL A 37 -5.42 -5.02 17.34
C VAL A 37 -4.33 -5.48 16.40
N TYR A 38 -3.17 -4.83 16.47
CA TYR A 38 -2.00 -5.18 15.66
C TYR A 38 -1.26 -6.37 16.25
N ALA A 39 -0.60 -7.15 15.40
CA ALA A 39 0.32 -8.19 15.85
C ALA A 39 1.50 -7.55 16.59
N SER A 40 1.98 -8.20 17.66
CA SER A 40 3.20 -7.78 18.35
C SER A 40 4.39 -7.81 17.39
N PRO A 41 5.30 -6.82 17.42
CA PRO A 41 6.50 -6.81 16.58
C PRO A 41 7.33 -8.09 16.68
N ASN A 42 7.43 -8.67 17.88
CA ASN A 42 8.23 -9.89 18.12
C ASN A 42 7.62 -11.15 17.48
N ALA A 43 6.36 -11.09 17.07
CA ALA A 43 5.72 -12.20 16.34
C ALA A 43 5.96 -12.13 14.82
N LEU A 44 6.60 -11.05 14.35
CA LEU A 44 6.95 -10.84 12.95
C LEU A 44 8.42 -11.18 12.72
N VAL A 45 8.68 -12.08 11.79
CA VAL A 45 10.02 -12.41 11.32
C VAL A 45 10.21 -11.77 9.96
N MET A 46 11.26 -10.94 9.85
CA MET A 46 11.60 -10.23 8.61
C MET A 46 12.87 -10.81 8.01
N SER A 47 12.87 -10.98 6.69
CA SER A 47 14.08 -11.27 5.92
C SER A 47 14.07 -10.50 4.61
N SER A 48 15.25 -10.30 4.05
CA SER A 48 15.44 -9.60 2.77
C SER A 48 16.39 -10.41 1.91
N ALA A 49 16.17 -10.40 0.60
CA ALA A 49 17.02 -11.02 -0.40
C ALA A 49 17.06 -10.15 -1.66
N SER A 50 18.10 -10.33 -2.47
CA SER A 50 18.12 -9.84 -3.84
C SER A 50 18.00 -11.04 -4.77
N VAL A 51 17.03 -11.00 -5.68
CA VAL A 51 16.77 -12.03 -6.68
C VAL A 51 16.68 -11.35 -8.02
N ASP A 52 17.53 -11.73 -8.96
CA ASP A 52 17.58 -11.16 -10.33
C ASP A 52 17.68 -9.62 -10.35
N GLY A 53 18.41 -9.05 -9.38
CA GLY A 53 18.59 -7.61 -9.22
C GLY A 53 17.45 -6.89 -8.52
N ALA A 54 16.34 -7.57 -8.23
CA ALA A 54 15.21 -7.00 -7.50
C ALA A 54 15.36 -7.24 -5.98
N ALA A 55 15.15 -6.19 -5.19
CA ALA A 55 15.05 -6.29 -3.74
C ALA A 55 13.70 -6.93 -3.36
N ILE A 56 13.76 -8.01 -2.57
CA ILE A 56 12.61 -8.76 -2.09
C ILE A 56 12.67 -8.87 -0.57
N HIS A 57 11.56 -8.52 0.07
CA HIS A 57 11.37 -8.63 1.52
C HIS A 57 10.31 -9.65 1.84
N PHE A 58 10.55 -10.47 2.87
CA PHE A 58 9.56 -11.37 3.43
C PHE A 58 9.24 -10.94 4.85
N ILE A 59 7.96 -10.80 5.15
CA ILE A 59 7.47 -10.56 6.50
C ILE A 59 6.55 -11.73 6.85
N THR A 60 6.99 -12.58 7.78
CA THR A 60 6.24 -13.75 8.22
C THR A 60 5.65 -13.50 9.61
N TYR A 61 4.36 -13.75 9.75
CA TYR A 61 3.66 -13.74 11.01
C TYR A 61 3.36 -15.18 11.44
N HIS A 62 4.05 -15.64 12.48
CA HIS A 62 3.81 -16.94 13.10
C HIS A 62 2.68 -16.80 14.12
N ARG A 63 1.68 -17.69 14.02
CA ARG A 63 0.56 -17.77 14.96
C ARG A 63 0.58 -19.14 15.60
N GLU A 64 0.54 -19.20 16.93
CA GLU A 64 0.74 -20.46 17.69
C GLU A 64 -0.25 -21.56 17.29
N SER A 65 -1.51 -21.19 17.00
CA SER A 65 -2.60 -22.14 16.73
C SER A 65 -3.21 -21.99 15.33
N LYS A 66 -2.59 -21.22 14.45
CA LYS A 66 -3.11 -20.94 13.10
C LYS A 66 -2.00 -21.01 12.05
N PRO A 67 -2.34 -21.25 10.77
CA PRO A 67 -1.39 -21.16 9.67
C PRO A 67 -0.53 -19.92 9.75
N SER A 68 0.78 -20.08 9.54
CA SER A 68 1.66 -18.93 9.36
C SER A 68 1.28 -18.19 8.09
N VAL A 69 1.34 -16.88 8.18
CA VAL A 69 0.97 -15.96 7.11
C VAL A 69 2.20 -15.16 6.74
N ALA A 70 2.48 -14.95 5.46
CA ALA A 70 3.58 -14.11 5.04
C ALA A 70 3.20 -13.13 3.94
N ILE A 71 3.95 -12.04 3.84
CA ILE A 71 3.94 -11.13 2.69
C ILE A 71 5.32 -11.19 2.07
N ARG A 72 5.37 -11.44 0.75
CA ARG A 72 6.55 -11.16 -0.08
C ARG A 72 6.35 -9.82 -0.76
N MET A 73 7.22 -8.86 -0.50
CA MET A 73 7.25 -7.56 -1.14
C MET A 73 8.41 -7.50 -2.12
N THR A 74 8.16 -7.10 -3.36
CA THR A 74 9.19 -6.69 -4.32
C THR A 74 9.21 -5.16 -4.36
N GLU A 75 10.37 -4.52 -4.41
CA GLU A 75 10.47 -3.05 -4.37
C GLU A 75 10.23 -2.37 -5.73
N ASP A 76 10.81 -2.90 -6.81
CA ASP A 76 10.76 -2.26 -8.14
C ASP A 76 10.51 -3.27 -9.28
N PRO A 77 9.34 -3.22 -9.95
CA PRO A 77 8.17 -2.44 -9.56
C PRO A 77 7.60 -2.96 -8.24
N TRP A 78 6.99 -2.07 -7.45
CA TRP A 78 6.51 -2.50 -6.14
C TRP A 78 5.34 -3.49 -6.28
N MET A 79 5.43 -4.61 -5.58
CA MET A 79 4.39 -5.65 -5.61
C MET A 79 4.29 -6.31 -4.24
N LEU A 80 3.09 -6.76 -3.87
CA LEU A 80 2.90 -7.60 -2.69
C LEU A 80 2.27 -8.93 -3.09
N VAL A 81 2.84 -10.03 -2.61
CA VAL A 81 2.26 -11.37 -2.72
C VAL A 81 1.99 -11.89 -1.31
N TYR A 82 0.72 -12.15 -1.03
CA TYR A 82 0.27 -12.71 0.22
C TYR A 82 0.36 -14.24 0.18
N LEU A 83 1.01 -14.82 1.18
CA LEU A 83 1.34 -16.24 1.25
C LEU A 83 0.69 -16.87 2.48
N VAL A 84 0.06 -18.04 2.30
CA VAL A 84 -0.38 -18.91 3.38
C VAL A 84 0.22 -20.29 3.14
N HIS A 85 0.96 -20.81 4.12
CA HIS A 85 1.76 -22.05 3.95
C HIS A 85 2.65 -21.99 2.69
N VAL A 86 3.33 -20.85 2.47
CA VAL A 86 4.24 -20.61 1.32
C VAL A 86 3.53 -20.59 -0.05
N LYS A 87 2.20 -20.74 -0.10
CA LYS A 87 1.42 -20.66 -1.35
C LYS A 87 0.83 -19.27 -1.53
N PRO A 88 0.95 -18.66 -2.73
CA PRO A 88 0.31 -17.38 -3.02
C PRO A 88 -1.20 -17.52 -3.02
N VAL A 89 -1.86 -16.66 -2.25
CA VAL A 89 -3.33 -16.63 -2.12
C VAL A 89 -3.94 -15.31 -2.58
N MET A 90 -3.15 -14.22 -2.59
CA MET A 90 -3.56 -12.91 -3.08
C MET A 90 -2.34 -12.15 -3.59
N GLN A 91 -2.53 -11.32 -4.60
CA GLN A 91 -1.47 -10.50 -5.20
C GLN A 91 -1.96 -9.06 -5.33
N LEU A 92 -1.07 -8.10 -5.06
CA LEU A 92 -1.33 -6.68 -5.20
C LEU A 92 -0.26 -6.07 -6.12
N ASN A 93 -0.74 -5.26 -7.06
CA ASN A 93 0.05 -4.54 -8.04
C ASN A 93 0.96 -5.39 -8.95
N THR A 94 0.71 -6.69 -9.09
CA THR A 94 1.49 -7.56 -10.00
C THR A 94 1.25 -7.27 -11.47
N SER A 95 0.11 -6.64 -11.81
CA SER A 95 -0.18 -6.14 -13.15
C SER A 95 0.12 -4.63 -13.33
N GLY A 96 0.71 -3.97 -12.33
CA GLY A 96 1.14 -2.57 -12.45
C GLY A 96 0.01 -1.52 -12.47
N TYR A 97 -1.21 -1.87 -12.09
CA TYR A 97 -2.36 -0.94 -12.12
C TYR A 97 -2.47 -0.02 -10.91
N PHE A 98 -1.59 -0.14 -9.91
CA PHE A 98 -1.66 0.76 -8.79
C PHE A 98 -1.43 2.20 -9.23
N HIS A 99 -2.38 3.07 -8.86
CA HIS A 99 -2.33 4.48 -9.16
C HIS A 99 -2.73 5.28 -7.93
N SER A 100 -1.98 6.35 -7.67
CA SER A 100 -2.29 7.34 -6.63
C SER A 100 -2.00 8.72 -7.21
N GLU A 101 -3.04 9.40 -7.65
CA GLU A 101 -2.96 10.77 -8.16
C GLU A 101 -2.51 11.69 -7.02
N HIS A 102 -1.31 12.28 -7.10
CA HIS A 102 -0.88 13.27 -6.13
C HIS A 102 -1.53 14.63 -6.45
N LEU A 103 -1.94 15.36 -5.42
CA LEU A 103 -2.43 16.72 -5.60
C LEU A 103 -1.29 17.59 -6.12
N ARG A 104 -1.54 18.28 -7.23
CA ARG A 104 -0.62 19.25 -7.84
C ARG A 104 -1.16 20.65 -7.60
N ARG A 105 -0.26 21.63 -7.46
CA ARG A 105 -0.66 23.03 -7.57
C ARG A 105 -1.18 23.25 -8.99
N GLN A 106 -2.29 23.97 -9.11
CA GLN A 106 -2.76 24.38 -10.42
C GLN A 106 -1.66 25.22 -11.06
N PRO A 107 -1.10 24.82 -12.21
CA PRO A 107 -0.21 25.70 -12.93
C PRO A 107 -1.02 26.93 -13.36
N ASP A 108 -0.43 28.12 -13.24
CA ASP A 108 -0.97 29.27 -13.95
C ASP A 108 -0.97 28.89 -15.41
N VAL A 109 -2.16 28.67 -15.97
CA VAL A 109 -2.32 28.59 -17.41
C VAL A 109 -2.00 30.00 -17.87
N SER A 110 -0.76 30.24 -18.29
CA SER A 110 -0.43 31.41 -19.08
C SER A 110 -1.47 31.41 -20.20
N ALA A 111 -2.40 32.36 -20.14
CA ALA A 111 -3.40 32.55 -21.17
C ALA A 111 -2.63 32.82 -22.47
N SER A 112 -2.34 31.79 -23.24
CA SER A 112 -2.01 31.93 -24.65
C SER A 112 -3.33 32.23 -25.34
N SER A 113 -3.79 33.47 -25.16
CA SER A 113 -4.67 34.12 -26.12
C SER A 113 -3.82 34.46 -27.36
N GLU A 114 -3.39 33.43 -28.08
CA GLU A 114 -3.07 33.58 -29.50
C GLU A 114 -4.10 32.74 -30.24
N TYR A 115 -5.28 33.36 -30.38
CA TYR A 115 -6.07 33.20 -31.59
C TYR A 115 -5.17 33.62 -32.75
N ASP A 116 -4.34 32.72 -33.26
CA ASP A 116 -3.71 32.89 -34.55
C ASP A 116 -4.77 32.58 -35.62
N MET A 117 -5.72 33.51 -35.74
CA MET A 117 -6.59 33.60 -36.90
C MET A 117 -5.76 34.17 -38.05
N CYS A 118 -5.01 33.32 -38.73
CA CYS A 118 -4.58 33.62 -40.09
C CYS A 118 -5.70 33.18 -41.04
N TYR A 119 -6.64 34.10 -41.28
CA TYR A 119 -7.34 34.17 -42.55
C TYR A 119 -6.40 34.78 -43.59
N GLU A 120 -6.55 34.26 -44.81
CA GLU A 120 -5.95 34.63 -46.11
C GLU A 120 -4.74 33.81 -46.56
#